data_AF-A0AAV6TFY5-F1
#
_entry.id   AF-A0AAV6TFY5-F1
#
_cell.length_a   1.000
_cell.length_b   1.000
_cell.length_c   1.000
_cell.angle_alpha   90.00
_cell.angle_beta   90.00
_cell.angle_gamma   90.00
#
_symmetry.space_group_name_H-M   'P 1'
#
loop_
_entity.id
_entity.type
_entity.pdbx_description
1 polymer ?
#
loop_
_entity_poly.entity_id
_entity_poly.type
_entity_poly.pdbx_seq_one_letter_code
_entity_poly.pdbx_strand_id
1 'polypeptide(L)'
;MVDLNTIMFSIIPYKKDENGNEVYLKHPNTFDEVYNKTNDENNIFAKDRNNNTFYARRANGDEYYPTILGKEILCRDLDQVPRYAEKRNGDEIYPKDFHGNEYFGHGYALKSKVREYYPKDHTQSEIILPKIEGVAAQYAYLHDAQRYIYPKNNLGTEIVHGVYIKKGDEVFYPTYKNGMPYYPKDPSGNEYYVQGEHFLVSVAKLSNGSSIYAKKKTLDEYYPPDSFGKVVYAYNVDGTPKYALTKNHAVIFKKDAAGNQIYLPHDGFDYTYFDNNQPLPNYAKDAHGNEIYPRVKYVQGHSQEKILGGTYAKDAKGLTLYPLDDYNNEFTIHQNSLGDDKNYPLGYPLTHDRLYIIPRLNDKPYILKSATPQLSEHDIEYALVRVLNGKFSNDYLTKVKSQTRHARKNATNLNTNYQANLFPYVQSSSVGSTGGIANLGTSTVDKRTQQMYAVGVLVSVAFIMIIIMTRH
;
A
#
# COMPACT_ATOMS: atom_id res chain seq x y z
N MET A 1 43.57 58.17 -31.93
CA MET A 1 42.60 57.05 -31.90
C MET A 1 43.32 55.87 -31.27
N VAL A 2 42.97 55.52 -30.04
CA VAL A 2 43.51 54.30 -29.40
C VAL A 2 42.64 53.14 -29.87
N ASP A 3 43.28 52.14 -30.45
CA ASP A 3 42.62 50.92 -30.93
C ASP A 3 42.03 50.15 -29.74
N LEU A 4 40.70 50.08 -29.67
CA LEU A 4 39.93 49.49 -28.56
C LEU A 4 40.04 47.95 -28.50
N ASN A 5 40.74 47.32 -29.44
CA ASN A 5 40.84 45.86 -29.53
C ASN A 5 42.03 45.25 -28.78
N THR A 6 42.95 46.05 -28.24
CA THR A 6 44.13 45.56 -27.52
C THR A 6 44.23 46.19 -26.12
N ILE A 7 43.20 45.98 -25.29
CA ILE A 7 43.30 46.16 -23.84
C ILE A 7 43.25 44.77 -23.23
N MET A 8 44.43 44.26 -22.86
CA MET A 8 44.57 43.15 -21.91
C MET A 8 43.65 43.40 -20.72
N PHE A 9 42.95 42.35 -20.28
CA PHE A 9 41.90 42.29 -19.24
C PHE A 9 42.28 42.90 -17.87
N SER A 10 42.65 44.17 -17.80
CA SER A 10 42.73 44.92 -16.56
C SER A 10 41.29 45.27 -16.17
N ILE A 11 40.85 44.77 -15.02
CA ILE A 11 39.59 45.18 -14.39
C ILE A 11 39.64 46.69 -14.25
N ILE A 12 38.87 47.42 -15.07
CA ILE A 12 38.76 48.86 -14.96
C ILE A 12 37.80 49.13 -13.78
N PRO A 13 38.25 49.74 -12.68
CA PRO A 13 37.34 50.06 -11.58
C PRO A 13 36.25 50.99 -12.07
N TYR A 14 35.03 50.82 -11.55
CA TYR A 14 33.93 51.74 -11.83
C TYR A 14 34.32 53.16 -11.39
N LYS A 15 33.97 54.16 -12.21
CA LYS A 15 34.06 55.55 -11.78
C LYS A 15 33.04 55.78 -10.67
N LYS A 16 33.33 56.69 -9.74
CA LYS A 16 32.38 57.11 -8.72
C LYS A 16 31.80 58.48 -9.04
N ASP A 17 30.52 58.65 -8.76
CA ASP A 17 29.86 59.97 -8.78
C ASP A 17 30.23 60.80 -7.53
N GLU A 18 29.71 62.02 -7.45
CA GLU A 18 29.91 62.93 -6.31
C GLU A 18 29.35 62.39 -4.97
N ASN A 19 28.44 61.42 -5.03
CA ASN A 19 27.83 60.77 -3.87
C ASN A 19 28.56 59.48 -3.46
N GLY A 20 29.61 59.10 -4.19
CA GLY A 20 30.41 57.90 -3.95
C GLY A 20 29.82 56.62 -4.54
N ASN A 21 28.75 56.69 -5.34
CA ASN A 21 28.21 55.52 -6.04
C ASN A 21 29.07 55.20 -7.26
N GLU A 22 29.34 53.93 -7.49
CA GLU A 22 29.92 53.47 -8.74
C GLU A 22 28.93 53.69 -9.88
N VAL A 23 29.41 54.12 -11.06
CA VAL A 23 28.55 54.38 -12.21
C VAL A 23 28.98 53.53 -13.40
N TYR A 24 27.98 52.94 -14.07
CA TYR A 24 28.18 52.27 -15.34
C TYR A 24 28.55 53.27 -16.44
N LEU A 25 29.46 52.85 -17.33
CA LEU A 25 29.74 53.61 -18.55
C LEU A 25 28.57 53.47 -19.51
N LYS A 26 28.23 54.53 -20.25
CA LYS A 26 27.20 54.47 -21.28
C LYS A 26 27.82 54.21 -22.65
N HIS A 27 27.23 53.28 -23.39
CA HIS A 27 27.60 53.04 -24.77
C HIS A 27 27.23 54.29 -25.61
N PRO A 28 28.17 54.83 -26.41
CA PRO A 28 28.00 56.15 -27.04
C PRO A 28 26.84 56.23 -28.04
N ASN A 29 26.44 55.10 -28.61
CA ASN A 29 25.42 55.07 -29.66
C ASN A 29 24.05 54.60 -29.16
N THR A 30 24.02 53.68 -28.19
CA THR A 30 22.75 53.11 -27.69
C THR A 30 22.31 53.76 -26.38
N PHE A 31 23.21 54.43 -25.68
CA PHE A 31 23.02 54.99 -24.34
C PHE A 31 22.73 53.96 -23.24
N ASP A 32 22.88 52.67 -23.55
CA ASP A 32 22.81 51.60 -22.56
C ASP A 32 24.01 51.71 -21.62
N GLU A 33 23.78 51.50 -20.33
CA GLU A 33 24.82 51.27 -19.35
C GLU A 33 25.52 49.95 -19.65
N VAL A 34 26.85 49.88 -19.48
CA VAL A 34 27.65 48.72 -19.87
C VAL A 34 28.40 48.18 -18.66
N TYR A 35 28.24 46.87 -18.43
CA TYR A 35 29.00 46.11 -17.43
C TYR A 35 30.51 46.10 -17.73
N ASN A 36 31.31 46.03 -16.66
CA ASN A 36 32.73 45.72 -16.78
C ASN A 36 32.94 44.35 -17.45
N LYS A 37 33.87 44.29 -18.41
CA LYS A 37 34.29 43.03 -19.03
C LYS A 37 35.21 42.26 -18.09
N THR A 38 34.65 41.35 -17.30
CA THR A 38 35.38 40.46 -16.39
C THR A 38 34.71 39.08 -16.33
N ASN A 39 35.48 38.06 -15.96
CA ASN A 39 34.97 36.70 -15.68
C ASN A 39 34.71 36.46 -14.18
N ASP A 40 34.99 37.45 -13.32
CA ASP A 40 34.75 37.37 -11.88
C ASP A 40 33.38 37.97 -11.54
N GLU A 41 32.42 37.10 -11.18
CA GLU A 41 31.05 37.46 -10.80
C GLU A 41 30.98 38.57 -9.74
N ASN A 42 31.97 38.66 -8.85
CA ASN A 42 31.99 39.64 -7.74
C ASN A 42 32.32 41.08 -8.20
N ASN A 43 32.89 41.22 -9.39
CA ASN A 43 33.40 42.49 -9.92
C ASN A 43 32.62 42.99 -11.14
N ILE A 44 31.49 42.36 -11.44
CA ILE A 44 30.63 42.75 -12.56
C ILE A 44 29.65 43.85 -12.19
N PHE A 45 29.13 43.87 -10.97
CA PHE A 45 28.10 44.84 -10.61
C PHE A 45 28.72 46.13 -10.07
N ALA A 46 28.14 47.27 -10.45
CA ALA A 46 28.42 48.54 -9.79
C ALA A 46 27.75 48.56 -8.42
N LYS A 47 28.36 49.28 -7.49
CA LYS A 47 27.92 49.38 -6.10
C LYS A 47 27.54 50.80 -5.72
N ASP A 48 26.45 50.94 -4.97
CA ASP A 48 26.10 52.22 -4.35
C ASP A 48 27.08 52.58 -3.21
N ARG A 49 26.94 53.78 -2.63
CA ARG A 49 27.75 54.22 -1.50
C ARG A 49 27.64 53.32 -0.25
N ASN A 50 26.58 52.51 -0.15
CA ASN A 50 26.34 51.55 0.92
C ASN A 50 26.86 50.15 0.54
N ASN A 51 27.55 49.99 -0.59
CA ASN A 51 28.08 48.73 -1.10
C ASN A 51 27.01 47.72 -1.54
N ASN A 52 25.77 48.17 -1.81
CA ASN A 52 24.74 47.36 -2.46
C ASN A 52 25.01 47.33 -3.97
N THR A 53 24.93 46.14 -4.56
CA THR A 53 25.06 45.99 -6.01
C THR A 53 23.74 46.33 -6.72
N PHE A 54 23.82 46.82 -7.95
CA PHE A 54 22.65 47.06 -8.80
C PHE A 54 22.90 46.68 -10.27
N TYR A 55 21.82 46.53 -11.05
CA TYR A 55 21.91 46.17 -12.47
C TYR A 55 22.16 47.40 -13.36
N ALA A 56 22.84 47.20 -14.49
CA ALA A 56 22.92 48.17 -15.56
C ALA A 56 21.57 48.28 -16.27
N ARG A 57 21.29 49.46 -16.82
CA ARG A 57 20.04 49.79 -17.51
C ARG A 57 20.25 50.03 -18.99
N ARG A 58 19.29 49.55 -19.76
CA ARG A 58 19.13 49.92 -21.17
C ARG A 58 18.58 51.34 -21.28
N ALA A 59 18.71 51.95 -22.45
CA ALA A 59 18.21 53.31 -22.71
C ALA A 59 16.69 53.45 -22.52
N ASN A 60 15.93 52.36 -22.64
CA ASN A 60 14.49 52.36 -22.37
C ASN A 60 14.14 52.36 -20.86
N GLY A 61 15.14 52.19 -19.99
CA GLY A 61 15.00 52.14 -18.53
C GLY A 61 14.87 50.73 -17.95
N ASP A 62 14.86 49.68 -18.78
CA ASP A 62 14.85 48.30 -18.29
C ASP A 62 16.24 47.90 -17.79
N GLU A 63 16.29 47.24 -16.65
CA GLU A 63 17.49 46.56 -16.17
C GLU A 63 17.71 45.27 -16.96
N TYR A 64 18.95 44.77 -17.00
CA TYR A 64 19.25 43.52 -17.68
C TYR A 64 20.40 42.78 -17.01
N TYR A 65 20.48 41.47 -17.23
CA TYR A 65 21.52 40.64 -16.64
C TYR A 65 22.85 40.74 -17.38
N PRO A 66 23.99 40.76 -16.67
CA PRO A 66 25.28 40.47 -17.28
C PRO A 66 25.37 38.96 -17.57
N THR A 67 26.14 38.60 -18.59
CA THR A 67 26.32 37.19 -19.00
C THR A 67 27.79 36.78 -18.84
N ILE A 68 28.04 35.68 -18.13
CA ILE A 68 29.34 35.00 -18.08
C ILE A 68 29.15 33.59 -18.63
N LEU A 69 29.96 33.20 -19.62
CA LEU A 69 29.94 31.85 -20.20
C LEU A 69 28.52 31.40 -20.64
N GLY A 70 27.72 32.33 -21.15
CA GLY A 70 26.34 32.06 -21.59
C GLY A 70 25.28 32.01 -20.49
N LYS A 71 25.67 32.15 -19.21
CA LYS A 71 24.75 32.22 -18.06
C LYS A 71 24.55 33.68 -17.62
N GLU A 72 23.31 34.10 -17.46
CA GLU A 72 22.95 35.39 -16.87
C GLU A 72 23.25 35.36 -15.36
N ILE A 73 23.87 36.39 -14.80
CA ILE A 73 24.35 36.39 -13.40
C ILE A 73 23.48 37.30 -12.53
N LEU A 74 23.05 36.80 -11.37
CA LEU A 74 22.25 37.54 -10.40
C LEU A 74 23.09 38.50 -9.57
N CYS A 75 22.59 39.72 -9.45
CA CYS A 75 22.98 40.73 -8.47
C CYS A 75 22.53 40.28 -7.07
N ARG A 76 23.34 40.58 -6.04
CA ARG A 76 23.05 40.26 -4.64
C ARG A 76 23.30 41.46 -3.74
N ASP A 77 22.39 41.72 -2.82
CA ASP A 77 22.63 42.74 -1.81
C ASP A 77 23.70 42.30 -0.79
N LEU A 78 23.97 43.16 0.19
CA LEU A 78 24.94 42.88 1.26
C LEU A 78 24.63 41.61 2.04
N ASP A 79 23.35 41.28 2.19
CA ASP A 79 22.85 40.10 2.92
C ASP A 79 22.84 38.83 2.04
N GLN A 80 23.45 38.90 0.84
CA GLN A 80 23.47 37.84 -0.16
C GLN A 80 22.09 37.49 -0.74
N VAL A 81 21.08 38.32 -0.48
CA VAL A 81 19.74 38.15 -1.01
C VAL A 81 19.79 38.54 -2.49
N PRO A 82 19.39 37.63 -3.39
CA PRO A 82 19.41 37.90 -4.81
C PRO A 82 18.31 38.91 -5.15
N ARG A 83 18.67 39.85 -6.03
CA ARG A 83 17.75 40.82 -6.61
C ARG A 83 17.49 40.42 -8.05
N TYR A 84 16.25 40.52 -8.54
CA TYR A 84 15.94 40.30 -9.95
C TYR A 84 16.03 41.62 -10.73
N ALA A 85 16.37 41.55 -12.02
CA ALA A 85 16.39 42.73 -12.87
C ALA A 85 14.95 43.18 -13.11
N GLU A 86 14.70 44.49 -13.11
CA GLU A 86 13.36 45.04 -13.29
C GLU A 86 13.20 45.77 -14.63
N LYS A 87 12.05 45.59 -15.26
CA LYS A 87 11.60 46.48 -16.34
C LYS A 87 11.26 47.84 -15.77
N ARG A 88 11.21 48.85 -16.64
CA ARG A 88 10.82 50.22 -16.28
C ARG A 88 9.44 50.32 -15.61
N ASN A 89 8.53 49.39 -15.90
CA ASN A 89 7.20 49.33 -15.29
C ASN A 89 7.18 48.62 -13.91
N GLY A 90 8.33 48.14 -13.41
CA GLY A 90 8.47 47.42 -12.14
C GLY A 90 8.24 45.91 -12.23
N ASP A 91 8.07 45.35 -13.43
CA ASP A 91 7.99 43.89 -13.60
C ASP A 91 9.39 43.26 -13.49
N GLU A 92 9.51 42.18 -12.72
CA GLU A 92 10.73 41.37 -12.65
C GLU A 92 11.03 40.67 -14.00
N ILE A 93 12.31 40.56 -14.30
CA ILE A 93 12.91 39.79 -15.38
C ILE A 93 13.72 38.69 -14.69
N TYR A 94 13.64 37.45 -15.16
CA TYR A 94 14.32 36.32 -14.53
C TYR A 94 15.56 35.91 -15.31
N PRO A 95 16.66 35.54 -14.62
CA PRO A 95 17.92 35.20 -15.27
C PRO A 95 17.81 33.84 -15.95
N LYS A 96 18.58 33.65 -17.01
CA LYS A 96 18.67 32.42 -17.80
C LYS A 96 19.98 31.69 -17.61
N ASP A 97 19.91 30.37 -17.57
CA ASP A 97 21.08 29.50 -17.63
C ASP A 97 21.67 29.44 -19.04
N PHE A 98 22.76 28.71 -19.21
CA PHE A 98 23.45 28.55 -20.49
C PHE A 98 22.64 27.78 -21.55
N HIS A 99 21.51 27.17 -21.17
CA HIS A 99 20.56 26.55 -22.09
C HIS A 99 19.36 27.47 -22.41
N GLY A 100 19.30 28.66 -21.81
CA GLY A 100 18.20 29.60 -21.97
C GLY A 100 16.99 29.35 -21.06
N ASN A 101 17.10 28.45 -20.07
CA ASN A 101 16.04 28.22 -19.08
C ASN A 101 16.11 29.26 -17.96
N GLU A 102 14.97 29.77 -17.52
CA GLU A 102 14.92 30.69 -16.38
C GLU A 102 15.26 29.98 -15.07
N TYR A 103 15.97 30.66 -14.17
CA TYR A 103 16.32 30.13 -12.85
C TYR A 103 16.16 31.19 -11.75
N PHE A 104 16.10 30.75 -10.49
CA PHE A 104 15.95 31.65 -9.34
C PHE A 104 17.18 31.66 -8.45
N GLY A 105 17.48 32.81 -7.86
CA GLY A 105 18.51 32.94 -6.83
C GLY A 105 18.04 32.56 -5.44
N HIS A 106 16.74 32.70 -5.18
CA HIS A 106 16.06 32.37 -3.93
C HIS A 106 14.67 31.82 -4.23
N GLY A 107 14.09 31.09 -3.26
CA GLY A 107 12.93 30.20 -3.43
C GLY A 107 11.58 30.78 -3.87
N TYR A 108 11.49 32.00 -4.38
CA TYR A 108 10.28 32.52 -5.03
C TYR A 108 10.58 33.67 -6.01
N ALA A 109 9.57 33.97 -6.83
CA ALA A 109 9.56 35.00 -7.86
C ALA A 109 8.16 35.62 -7.97
N LEU A 110 8.08 36.95 -8.14
CA LEU A 110 6.83 37.70 -8.21
C LEU A 110 6.69 38.40 -9.57
N LYS A 111 5.68 38.02 -10.35
CA LYS A 111 5.30 38.78 -11.56
C LYS A 111 4.43 39.96 -11.13
N SER A 112 5.08 41.08 -10.80
CA SER A 112 4.48 42.25 -10.12
C SER A 112 4.12 41.97 -8.66
N LYS A 113 3.92 43.04 -7.85
CA LYS A 113 3.62 42.96 -6.40
C LYS A 113 2.38 42.11 -6.03
N VAL A 114 1.65 41.56 -7.00
CA VAL A 114 0.31 40.98 -6.79
C VAL A 114 0.10 39.63 -7.51
N ARG A 115 1.05 39.11 -8.29
CA ARG A 115 0.85 37.86 -9.05
C ARG A 115 2.08 36.95 -9.02
N GLU A 116 1.85 35.66 -8.79
CA GLU A 116 2.89 34.63 -8.74
C GLU A 116 3.52 34.38 -10.12
N TYR A 117 4.80 34.02 -10.13
CA TYR A 117 5.55 33.60 -11.34
C TYR A 117 6.20 32.24 -11.13
N TYR A 118 6.15 31.39 -12.16
CA TYR A 118 6.89 30.13 -12.24
C TYR A 118 7.92 30.23 -13.37
N PRO A 119 9.15 29.72 -13.15
CA PRO A 119 10.25 29.86 -14.10
C PRO A 119 9.91 29.05 -15.35
N LYS A 120 10.31 29.54 -16.53
CA LYS A 120 10.04 28.86 -17.79
C LYS A 120 11.28 28.22 -18.38
N ASP A 121 11.10 27.09 -19.04
CA ASP A 121 12.14 26.51 -19.88
C ASP A 121 12.30 27.30 -21.19
N HIS A 122 13.33 26.95 -21.95
CA HIS A 122 13.57 27.49 -23.29
C HIS A 122 12.38 27.31 -24.25
N THR A 123 11.41 26.43 -23.96
CA THR A 123 10.18 26.20 -24.73
C THR A 123 8.99 27.05 -24.27
N GLN A 124 9.17 27.90 -23.24
CA GLN A 124 8.14 28.70 -22.57
C GLN A 124 7.18 27.92 -21.66
N SER A 125 7.49 26.66 -21.34
CA SER A 125 6.73 25.83 -20.42
C SER A 125 7.14 26.13 -18.97
N GLU A 126 6.18 26.19 -18.04
CA GLU A 126 6.47 26.39 -16.61
C GLU A 126 7.23 25.18 -16.06
N ILE A 127 8.43 25.42 -15.51
CA ILE A 127 9.28 24.44 -14.85
C ILE A 127 8.84 24.35 -13.38
N ILE A 128 8.34 23.19 -12.99
CA ILE A 128 8.19 22.82 -11.59
C ILE A 128 9.56 22.28 -11.13
N LEU A 129 10.33 23.08 -10.40
CA LEU A 129 11.69 22.72 -10.02
C LEU A 129 11.71 21.52 -9.05
N PRO A 130 12.46 20.44 -9.34
CA PRO A 130 12.80 19.44 -8.36
C PRO A 130 13.77 20.01 -7.31
N LYS A 131 13.62 19.53 -6.07
CA LYS A 131 14.38 19.95 -4.88
C LYS A 131 15.89 19.75 -5.08
N ILE A 132 16.68 20.79 -4.77
CA ILE A 132 18.13 20.70 -4.52
C ILE A 132 18.31 20.04 -3.14
N GLU A 133 19.19 19.04 -3.03
CA GLU A 133 19.48 18.36 -1.75
C GLU A 133 19.78 19.36 -0.63
N GLY A 134 19.20 19.14 0.55
CA GLY A 134 19.43 19.95 1.75
C GLY A 134 18.43 21.09 2.01
N VAL A 135 17.57 21.46 1.05
CA VAL A 135 16.62 22.57 1.24
C VAL A 135 15.20 22.05 1.46
N ALA A 136 14.58 22.29 2.61
CA ALA A 136 13.17 21.97 2.87
C ALA A 136 12.28 22.53 1.74
N ALA A 137 11.24 21.80 1.34
CA ALA A 137 10.32 22.23 0.27
C ALA A 137 9.90 23.70 0.48
N GLN A 138 10.16 24.55 -0.51
CA GLN A 138 9.98 25.98 -0.41
C GLN A 138 8.53 26.32 -0.79
N TYR A 139 7.73 26.76 0.20
CA TYR A 139 6.40 27.34 -0.03
C TYR A 139 6.49 28.86 0.08
N ALA A 140 5.69 29.58 -0.70
CA ALA A 140 5.53 31.02 -0.48
C ALA A 140 4.82 31.24 0.86
N TYR A 141 5.33 32.09 1.75
CA TYR A 141 4.63 32.52 2.96
C TYR A 141 4.12 33.95 2.74
N LEU A 142 2.81 34.14 2.74
CA LEU A 142 2.22 35.46 2.59
C LEU A 142 2.25 36.15 3.96
N HIS A 143 3.16 37.11 4.13
CA HIS A 143 3.36 37.79 5.42
C HIS A 143 2.10 38.53 5.89
N ASP A 144 1.36 39.13 4.96
CA ASP A 144 0.12 39.88 5.24
C ASP A 144 -1.06 38.99 5.63
N ALA A 145 -1.07 37.72 5.18
CA ALA A 145 -2.15 36.78 5.45
C ALA A 145 -1.77 35.68 6.45
N GLN A 146 -0.57 35.75 7.03
CA GLN A 146 0.01 34.78 7.97
C GLN A 146 -0.20 33.31 7.56
N ARG A 147 -0.04 33.00 6.26
CA ARG A 147 -0.27 31.65 5.74
C ARG A 147 0.75 31.25 4.68
N TYR A 148 1.10 29.97 4.65
CA TYR A 148 1.80 29.36 3.53
C TYR A 148 0.84 29.20 2.33
N ILE A 149 1.30 29.58 1.16
CA ILE A 149 0.66 29.34 -0.13
C ILE A 149 1.29 28.10 -0.73
N TYR A 150 0.41 27.20 -1.12
CA TYR A 150 0.75 25.93 -1.70
C TYR A 150 0.49 25.98 -3.21
N PRO A 151 1.34 25.34 -4.04
CA PRO A 151 1.09 25.26 -5.48
C PRO A 151 -0.28 24.66 -5.74
N LYS A 152 -1.01 25.22 -6.71
CA LYS A 152 -2.34 24.73 -7.08
C LYS A 152 -2.25 23.78 -8.28
N ASN A 153 -3.02 22.70 -8.28
CA ASN A 153 -3.18 21.91 -9.50
C ASN A 153 -3.97 22.69 -10.58
N ASN A 154 -4.11 22.13 -11.77
CA ASN A 154 -4.91 22.68 -12.86
C ASN A 154 -6.42 22.86 -12.53
N LEU A 155 -6.89 22.35 -11.38
CA LEU A 155 -8.25 22.53 -10.87
C LEU A 155 -8.33 23.64 -9.80
N GLY A 156 -7.21 24.32 -9.49
CA GLY A 156 -7.15 25.39 -8.49
C GLY A 156 -7.02 24.92 -7.04
N THR A 157 -6.81 23.62 -6.79
CA THR A 157 -6.69 23.05 -5.44
C THR A 157 -5.26 23.17 -4.91
N GLU A 158 -5.09 23.78 -3.73
CA GLU A 158 -3.82 23.92 -3.00
C GLU A 158 -3.22 22.53 -2.63
N ILE A 159 -1.95 22.31 -3.00
CA ILE A 159 -1.17 21.08 -2.75
C ILE A 159 -0.10 21.35 -1.67
N VAL A 160 -0.38 20.95 -0.44
CA VAL A 160 0.55 20.99 0.69
C VAL A 160 1.69 20.01 0.39
N HIS A 161 2.97 20.42 0.51
CA HIS A 161 4.11 19.58 0.10
C HIS A 161 4.21 19.26 -1.39
N GLY A 162 4.07 20.28 -2.25
CA GLY A 162 4.13 20.18 -3.72
C GLY A 162 5.34 19.49 -4.36
N VAL A 163 6.32 19.01 -3.58
CA VAL A 163 7.41 18.15 -4.05
C VAL A 163 7.62 17.04 -3.03
N TYR A 164 7.90 15.83 -3.52
CA TYR A 164 8.33 14.68 -2.73
C TYR A 164 9.42 15.05 -1.72
N ILE A 165 9.23 14.68 -0.45
CA ILE A 165 10.26 14.84 0.57
C ILE A 165 10.74 13.43 0.96
N LYS A 166 11.98 13.11 0.63
CA LYS A 166 12.68 11.99 1.24
C LYS A 166 13.38 12.49 2.51
N LYS A 167 13.11 11.86 3.66
CA LYS A 167 13.80 12.13 4.94
C LYS A 167 14.27 10.78 5.49
N GLY A 168 15.54 10.44 5.24
CA GLY A 168 16.03 9.06 5.47
C GLY A 168 15.42 8.08 4.45
N ASP A 169 14.90 6.94 4.92
CA ASP A 169 14.20 5.94 4.10
C ASP A 169 12.69 6.23 3.94
N GLU A 170 12.19 7.26 4.62
CA GLU A 170 10.78 7.66 4.56
C GLU A 170 10.53 8.63 3.41
N VAL A 171 9.45 8.39 2.67
CA VAL A 171 8.99 9.22 1.56
C VAL A 171 7.67 9.87 1.93
N PHE A 172 7.63 11.20 1.91
CA PHE A 172 6.44 12.01 2.13
C PHE A 172 5.97 12.55 0.79
N TYR A 173 4.71 12.24 0.45
CA TYR A 173 4.06 12.70 -0.77
C TYR A 173 3.40 14.06 -0.52
N PRO A 174 3.21 14.87 -1.59
CA PRO A 174 2.31 16.00 -1.53
C PRO A 174 0.96 15.55 -0.97
N THR A 175 0.28 16.39 -0.20
CA THR A 175 -1.07 16.15 0.31
C THR A 175 -1.98 17.31 -0.09
N TYR A 176 -3.20 16.99 -0.49
CA TYR A 176 -4.29 17.94 -0.51
C TYR A 176 -4.54 18.49 0.90
N LYS A 177 -5.16 19.67 0.99
CA LYS A 177 -5.51 20.33 2.26
C LYS A 177 -6.33 19.47 3.23
N ASN A 178 -7.05 18.46 2.74
CA ASN A 178 -7.80 17.50 3.56
C ASN A 178 -6.93 16.34 4.11
N GLY A 179 -5.61 16.38 3.93
CA GLY A 179 -4.68 15.33 4.36
C GLY A 179 -4.58 14.14 3.42
N MET A 180 -5.38 14.10 2.34
CA MET A 180 -5.26 13.05 1.33
C MET A 180 -4.00 13.29 0.51
N PRO A 181 -3.15 12.29 0.26
CA PRO A 181 -2.01 12.44 -0.61
C PRO A 181 -2.39 12.77 -2.07
N TYR A 182 -1.59 13.61 -2.71
CA TYR A 182 -1.61 13.98 -4.12
C TYR A 182 -0.49 13.24 -4.84
N TYR A 183 -0.85 12.52 -5.90
CA TYR A 183 0.04 11.65 -6.63
C TYR A 183 0.23 12.16 -8.06
N PRO A 184 1.45 12.15 -8.60
CA PRO A 184 1.65 12.36 -10.02
C PRO A 184 1.07 11.21 -10.82
N LYS A 185 0.76 11.53 -12.06
CA LYS A 185 0.10 10.62 -12.99
C LYS A 185 0.99 10.34 -14.18
N ASP A 186 1.01 9.08 -14.61
CA ASP A 186 1.67 8.68 -15.86
C ASP A 186 0.95 9.29 -17.08
N PRO A 187 1.50 9.18 -18.31
CA PRO A 187 0.81 9.67 -19.52
C PRO A 187 -0.55 9.03 -19.79
N SER A 188 -0.84 7.87 -19.16
CA SER A 188 -2.15 7.21 -19.23
C SER A 188 -3.15 7.72 -18.18
N GLY A 189 -2.69 8.59 -17.27
CA GLY A 189 -3.48 9.18 -16.19
C GLY A 189 -3.57 8.33 -14.93
N ASN A 190 -2.75 7.29 -14.77
CA ASN A 190 -2.69 6.47 -13.55
C ASN A 190 -1.73 7.10 -12.54
N GLU A 191 -2.12 7.09 -11.27
CA GLU A 191 -1.26 7.53 -10.17
C GLU A 191 -0.07 6.58 -10.03
N TYR A 192 1.12 7.12 -9.79
CA TYR A 192 2.31 6.32 -9.46
C TYR A 192 3.08 6.97 -8.31
N TYR A 193 3.98 6.20 -7.68
CA TYR A 193 4.78 6.65 -6.56
C TYR A 193 6.27 6.45 -6.86
N VAL A 194 7.12 7.16 -6.14
CA VAL A 194 8.58 7.12 -6.33
C VAL A 194 9.21 6.75 -5.00
N GLN A 195 9.88 5.60 -4.93
CA GLN A 195 10.69 5.21 -3.77
C GLN A 195 12.15 5.14 -4.18
N GLY A 196 12.94 6.11 -3.75
CA GLY A 196 14.37 6.19 -4.06
C GLY A 196 14.68 6.75 -5.45
N GLU A 197 15.97 6.81 -5.79
CA GLU A 197 16.46 7.48 -7.00
C GLU A 197 16.13 6.75 -8.30
N HIS A 198 15.71 5.48 -8.22
CA HIS A 198 15.56 4.62 -9.39
C HIS A 198 14.33 3.71 -9.40
N PHE A 199 13.40 3.81 -8.43
CA PHE A 199 12.26 2.89 -8.37
C PHE A 199 10.91 3.59 -8.33
N LEU A 200 10.07 3.26 -9.30
CA LEU A 200 8.63 3.46 -9.22
C LEU A 200 8.09 2.45 -8.20
N VAL A 201 7.64 2.94 -7.06
CA VAL A 201 6.85 2.12 -6.13
C VAL A 201 5.43 2.57 -6.24
N SER A 202 4.47 1.73 -5.86
CA SER A 202 3.08 1.99 -6.19
C SER A 202 2.12 1.90 -5.01
N VAL A 203 2.67 2.15 -3.82
CA VAL A 203 1.95 2.21 -2.55
C VAL A 203 2.49 3.38 -1.70
N ALA A 204 1.65 4.29 -1.21
CA ALA A 204 2.10 5.32 -0.24
C ALA A 204 1.90 4.84 1.17
N LYS A 205 2.79 5.27 2.07
CA LYS A 205 2.56 5.23 3.52
C LYS A 205 1.88 6.52 3.97
N LEU A 206 0.83 6.37 4.78
CA LEU A 206 0.15 7.44 5.51
C LEU A 206 0.91 7.73 6.81
N SER A 207 0.63 8.88 7.42
CA SER A 207 1.27 9.31 8.67
C SER A 207 1.04 8.36 9.86
N ASN A 208 -0.04 7.58 9.81
CA ASN A 208 -0.34 6.56 10.82
C ASN A 208 0.39 5.22 10.58
N GLY A 209 1.29 5.14 9.60
CA GLY A 209 2.05 3.92 9.26
C GLY A 209 1.33 2.94 8.32
N SER A 210 0.01 3.08 8.13
CA SER A 210 -0.70 2.29 7.11
C SER A 210 -0.30 2.71 5.71
N SER A 211 -0.58 1.88 4.71
CA SER A 211 -0.31 2.19 3.32
C SER A 211 -1.55 2.04 2.43
N ILE A 212 -1.51 2.66 1.24
CA ILE A 212 -2.63 2.72 0.27
C ILE A 212 -2.14 2.53 -1.16
N TYR A 213 -2.98 1.93 -2.00
CA TYR A 213 -2.69 1.64 -3.40
C TYR A 213 -2.83 2.86 -4.31
N ALA A 214 -2.08 2.90 -5.42
CA ALA A 214 -2.32 3.86 -6.51
C ALA A 214 -3.69 3.63 -7.14
N LYS A 215 -4.26 4.70 -7.69
CA LYS A 215 -5.48 4.63 -8.47
C LYS A 215 -5.21 4.80 -9.96
N LYS A 216 -5.96 4.04 -10.76
CA LYS A 216 -6.05 4.23 -12.20
C LYS A 216 -6.83 5.50 -12.52
N LYS A 217 -6.83 5.91 -13.79
CA LYS A 217 -7.72 6.98 -14.30
C LYS A 217 -9.20 6.75 -13.97
N THR A 218 -9.62 5.49 -13.84
CA THR A 218 -11.00 5.12 -13.46
C THR A 218 -11.33 5.39 -11.99
N LEU A 219 -10.35 5.80 -11.19
CA LEU A 219 -10.35 5.91 -9.73
C LEU A 219 -10.38 4.57 -8.98
N ASP A 220 -10.28 3.45 -9.70
CA ASP A 220 -10.07 2.16 -9.08
C ASP A 220 -8.61 2.03 -8.65
N GLU A 221 -8.41 1.52 -7.44
CA GLU A 221 -7.09 1.10 -6.98
C GLU A 221 -6.61 -0.12 -7.77
N TYR A 222 -5.30 -0.34 -7.78
CA TYR A 222 -4.74 -1.52 -8.42
C TYR A 222 -3.56 -2.08 -7.65
N TYR A 223 -3.32 -3.36 -7.88
CA TYR A 223 -2.13 -4.07 -7.40
C TYR A 223 -0.96 -3.78 -8.33
N PRO A 224 0.02 -3.00 -7.88
CA PRO A 224 1.10 -2.63 -8.75
C PRO A 224 2.26 -3.61 -8.70
N PRO A 225 2.99 -3.80 -9.81
CA PRO A 225 4.28 -4.46 -9.79
C PRO A 225 5.40 -3.55 -9.25
N ASP A 226 6.44 -4.14 -8.66
CA ASP A 226 7.75 -3.51 -8.46
C ASP A 226 8.57 -3.54 -9.77
N SER A 227 9.80 -3.04 -9.71
CA SER A 227 10.71 -3.01 -10.86
C SER A 227 11.07 -4.39 -11.42
N PHE A 228 10.79 -5.47 -10.70
CA PHE A 228 11.00 -6.86 -11.11
C PHE A 228 9.71 -7.55 -11.54
N GLY A 229 8.58 -6.82 -11.61
CA GLY A 229 7.28 -7.37 -11.98
C GLY A 229 6.55 -8.08 -10.83
N LYS A 230 7.08 -8.07 -9.60
CA LYS A 230 6.44 -8.70 -8.45
C LYS A 230 5.45 -7.73 -7.81
N VAL A 231 4.26 -8.21 -7.47
CA VAL A 231 3.22 -7.36 -6.88
C VAL A 231 3.62 -6.86 -5.48
N VAL A 232 3.44 -5.56 -5.26
CA VAL A 232 3.59 -4.88 -3.97
C VAL A 232 2.21 -4.72 -3.33
N TYR A 233 2.08 -5.05 -2.05
CA TYR A 233 0.82 -4.92 -1.31
C TYR A 233 0.80 -3.69 -0.41
N ALA A 234 -0.39 -3.13 -0.23
CA ALA A 234 -0.67 -2.16 0.82
C ALA A 234 -1.00 -2.89 2.12
N TYR A 235 -0.78 -2.25 3.26
CA TYR A 235 -0.89 -2.82 4.59
C TYR A 235 -1.56 -1.84 5.56
N ASN A 236 -2.29 -2.37 6.53
CA ASN A 236 -2.72 -1.63 7.70
C ASN A 236 -1.54 -1.37 8.65
N VAL A 237 -1.78 -0.54 9.67
CA VAL A 237 -0.79 -0.25 10.72
C VAL A 237 -0.37 -1.51 11.50
N ASP A 238 -1.24 -2.52 11.57
CA ASP A 238 -0.99 -3.81 12.21
C ASP A 238 -0.28 -4.83 11.31
N GLY A 239 0.06 -4.45 10.08
CA GLY A 239 0.71 -5.35 9.10
C GLY A 239 -0.25 -6.27 8.35
N THR A 240 -1.58 -6.17 8.54
CA THR A 240 -2.55 -6.89 7.71
C THR A 240 -2.59 -6.31 6.30
N PRO A 241 -2.51 -7.12 5.22
CA PRO A 241 -2.56 -6.59 3.86
C PRO A 241 -3.96 -6.05 3.55
N LYS A 242 -4.03 -5.00 2.74
CA LYS A 242 -5.28 -4.41 2.25
C LYS A 242 -5.59 -4.92 0.86
N TYR A 243 -6.87 -4.99 0.54
CA TYR A 243 -7.31 -5.23 -0.83
C TYR A 243 -7.34 -3.92 -1.61
N ALA A 244 -7.10 -4.01 -2.93
CA ALA A 244 -7.37 -2.88 -3.79
C ALA A 244 -8.89 -2.71 -3.91
N LEU A 245 -9.37 -1.47 -3.94
CA LEU A 245 -10.78 -1.12 -4.02
C LEU A 245 -11.13 -0.46 -5.35
N THR A 246 -12.32 -0.76 -5.86
CA THR A 246 -12.92 0.03 -6.95
C THR A 246 -13.27 1.44 -6.45
N LYS A 247 -13.57 2.36 -7.38
CA LYS A 247 -14.08 3.70 -7.05
C LYS A 247 -15.34 3.70 -6.16
N ASN A 248 -16.09 2.60 -6.15
CA ASN A 248 -17.29 2.40 -5.34
C ASN A 248 -17.01 1.61 -4.05
N HIS A 249 -15.75 1.46 -3.65
CA HIS A 249 -15.29 0.71 -2.48
C HIS A 249 -15.59 -0.80 -2.50
N ALA A 250 -15.88 -1.38 -3.67
CA ALA A 250 -15.93 -2.84 -3.80
C ALA A 250 -14.51 -3.42 -3.90
N VAL A 251 -14.28 -4.55 -3.23
CA VAL A 251 -13.00 -5.29 -3.23
C VAL A 251 -12.64 -5.78 -4.63
N ILE A 252 -11.39 -5.52 -5.02
CA ILE A 252 -10.75 -6.08 -6.22
C ILE A 252 -9.80 -7.16 -5.74
N PHE A 253 -10.06 -8.42 -6.09
CA PHE A 253 -9.11 -9.50 -5.81
C PHE A 253 -7.95 -9.48 -6.79
N LYS A 254 -6.74 -9.71 -6.29
CA LYS A 254 -5.58 -10.00 -7.14
C LYS A 254 -5.84 -11.29 -7.91
N LYS A 255 -5.38 -11.36 -9.17
CA LYS A 255 -5.38 -12.60 -9.96
C LYS A 255 -4.00 -13.25 -10.01
N ASP A 256 -3.97 -14.58 -10.09
CA ASP A 256 -2.79 -15.34 -10.47
C ASP A 256 -2.65 -15.44 -12.00
N ALA A 257 -1.61 -16.14 -12.48
CA ALA A 257 -1.36 -16.31 -13.92
C ALA A 257 -2.43 -17.15 -14.63
N ALA A 258 -3.16 -18.01 -13.90
CA ALA A 258 -4.27 -18.79 -14.42
C ALA A 258 -5.59 -18.01 -14.44
N GLY A 259 -5.60 -16.79 -13.88
CA GLY A 259 -6.78 -15.93 -13.80
C GLY A 259 -7.63 -16.17 -12.56
N ASN A 260 -7.20 -17.04 -11.63
CA ASN A 260 -7.90 -17.23 -10.36
C ASN A 260 -7.69 -16.00 -9.48
N GLN A 261 -8.76 -15.54 -8.86
CA GLN A 261 -8.69 -14.57 -7.79
C GLN A 261 -8.09 -15.23 -6.55
N ILE A 262 -7.19 -14.52 -5.88
CA ILE A 262 -6.50 -15.01 -4.68
C ILE A 262 -6.76 -14.09 -3.50
N TYR A 263 -6.86 -14.70 -2.33
CA TYR A 263 -6.78 -13.98 -1.07
C TYR A 263 -5.34 -13.54 -0.81
N LEU A 264 -5.17 -12.38 -0.17
CA LEU A 264 -3.85 -11.87 0.17
C LEU A 264 -3.25 -12.64 1.35
N PRO A 265 -1.94 -12.92 1.34
CA PRO A 265 -1.29 -13.62 2.44
C PRO A 265 -0.99 -12.65 3.60
N HIS A 266 -1.27 -13.07 4.83
CA HIS A 266 -0.87 -12.41 6.07
C HIS A 266 0.03 -13.36 6.89
N ASP A 267 1.24 -12.89 7.19
CA ASP A 267 2.22 -13.52 8.08
C ASP A 267 2.42 -15.04 7.89
N GLY A 268 2.59 -15.47 6.63
CA GLY A 268 3.07 -16.81 6.28
C GLY A 268 2.08 -17.97 6.51
N PHE A 269 0.96 -17.75 7.18
CA PHE A 269 0.05 -18.82 7.56
C PHE A 269 -1.40 -18.58 7.15
N ASP A 270 -1.90 -17.35 7.18
CA ASP A 270 -3.32 -17.09 6.93
C ASP A 270 -3.58 -16.25 5.68
N TYR A 271 -4.62 -16.61 4.95
CA TYR A 271 -5.18 -15.75 3.92
C TYR A 271 -6.08 -14.71 4.60
N THR A 272 -5.85 -13.42 4.32
CA THR A 272 -6.62 -12.33 4.93
C THR A 272 -8.01 -12.32 4.31
N TYR A 273 -9.01 -12.76 5.07
CA TYR A 273 -10.42 -12.67 4.68
C TYR A 273 -11.14 -11.49 5.33
N PHE A 274 -10.35 -10.54 5.83
CA PHE A 274 -10.79 -9.25 6.33
C PHE A 274 -10.15 -8.14 5.51
N ASP A 275 -10.87 -7.04 5.36
CA ASP A 275 -10.33 -5.75 4.92
C ASP A 275 -10.74 -4.69 5.95
N ASN A 276 -9.77 -3.97 6.51
CA ASN A 276 -9.99 -3.01 7.62
C ASN A 276 -10.81 -3.61 8.79
N ASN A 277 -10.46 -4.82 9.23
CA ASN A 277 -11.15 -5.58 10.29
C ASN A 277 -12.61 -5.98 9.99
N GLN A 278 -13.09 -5.79 8.76
CA GLN A 278 -14.41 -6.25 8.32
C GLN A 278 -14.28 -7.49 7.44
N PRO A 279 -15.13 -8.52 7.62
CA PRO A 279 -15.12 -9.68 6.73
C PRO A 279 -15.32 -9.23 5.28
N LEU A 280 -14.60 -9.88 4.35
CA LEU A 280 -14.77 -9.59 2.93
C LEU A 280 -16.23 -9.81 2.51
N PRO A 281 -16.81 -8.91 1.69
CA PRO A 281 -18.22 -8.98 1.32
C PRO A 281 -18.52 -10.11 0.34
N ASN A 282 -17.51 -10.63 -0.37
CA ASN A 282 -17.66 -11.65 -1.40
C ASN A 282 -16.50 -12.65 -1.35
N TYR A 283 -16.72 -13.83 -1.92
CA TYR A 283 -15.68 -14.82 -2.16
C TYR A 283 -14.79 -14.47 -3.36
N ALA A 284 -13.53 -14.88 -3.31
CA ALA A 284 -12.67 -14.92 -4.48
C ALA A 284 -13.21 -15.98 -5.47
N LYS A 285 -12.95 -15.83 -6.77
CA LYS A 285 -13.39 -16.76 -7.82
C LYS A 285 -12.23 -17.36 -8.61
N ASP A 286 -12.33 -18.63 -8.96
CA ASP A 286 -11.41 -19.27 -9.89
C ASP A 286 -11.64 -18.77 -11.34
N ALA A 287 -10.79 -19.21 -12.26
CA ALA A 287 -10.87 -18.83 -13.67
C ALA A 287 -12.19 -19.28 -14.36
N HIS A 288 -12.90 -20.25 -13.79
CA HIS A 288 -14.20 -20.74 -14.27
C HIS A 288 -15.39 -20.03 -13.62
N GLY A 289 -15.15 -19.13 -12.66
CA GLY A 289 -16.17 -18.39 -11.94
C GLY A 289 -16.71 -19.09 -10.68
N ASN A 290 -16.12 -20.22 -10.26
CA ASN A 290 -16.47 -20.85 -9.00
C ASN A 290 -15.89 -20.05 -7.84
N GLU A 291 -16.70 -19.80 -6.82
CA GLU A 291 -16.26 -19.14 -5.59
C GLU A 291 -15.36 -20.07 -4.77
N ILE A 292 -14.34 -19.46 -4.16
CA ILE A 292 -13.27 -20.11 -3.41
C ILE A 292 -13.38 -19.63 -1.97
N TYR A 293 -13.43 -20.56 -1.02
CA TYR A 293 -13.31 -20.21 0.39
C TYR A 293 -11.88 -19.76 0.74
N PRO A 294 -11.71 -18.72 1.56
CA PRO A 294 -10.43 -18.47 2.21
C PRO A 294 -10.09 -19.64 3.13
N ARG A 295 -8.80 -19.98 3.22
CA ARG A 295 -8.31 -21.01 4.14
C ARG A 295 -7.60 -20.36 5.32
N VAL A 296 -7.93 -20.84 6.52
CA VAL A 296 -7.27 -20.44 7.77
C VAL A 296 -6.41 -21.61 8.21
N LYS A 297 -5.14 -21.36 8.51
CA LYS A 297 -4.24 -22.38 9.05
C LYS A 297 -4.22 -22.29 10.57
N TYR A 298 -4.25 -23.44 11.21
CA TYR A 298 -4.07 -23.56 12.64
C TYR A 298 -2.63 -23.95 12.99
N VAL A 299 -2.25 -23.69 14.23
CA VAL A 299 -1.01 -24.22 14.82
C VAL A 299 -1.00 -25.74 14.59
N GLN A 300 0.08 -26.28 14.03
CA GLN A 300 0.25 -27.69 13.56
C GLN A 300 -0.08 -27.97 12.07
N GLY A 301 -0.34 -26.95 11.25
CA GLY A 301 -0.43 -27.11 9.79
C GLY A 301 -1.78 -27.64 9.29
N HIS A 302 -2.76 -27.81 10.19
CA HIS A 302 -4.16 -27.99 9.85
C HIS A 302 -4.71 -26.74 9.17
N SER A 303 -5.65 -26.90 8.24
CA SER A 303 -6.29 -25.75 7.59
C SER A 303 -7.77 -25.99 7.34
N GLN A 304 -8.60 -24.98 7.60
CA GLN A 304 -10.05 -25.04 7.38
C GLN A 304 -10.50 -23.94 6.42
N GLU A 305 -11.49 -24.24 5.58
CA GLU A 305 -12.18 -23.25 4.74
C GLU A 305 -13.14 -22.40 5.59
N LYS A 306 -13.07 -21.08 5.44
CA LYS A 306 -13.78 -20.11 6.27
C LYS A 306 -14.96 -19.50 5.55
N ILE A 307 -16.14 -19.60 6.14
CA ILE A 307 -17.36 -18.97 5.63
C ILE A 307 -17.33 -17.44 5.86
N LEU A 308 -17.70 -16.69 4.82
CA LEU A 308 -17.82 -15.23 4.81
C LEU A 308 -19.29 -14.80 4.95
N GLY A 309 -19.55 -13.87 5.87
CA GLY A 309 -20.87 -13.26 6.05
C GLY A 309 -22.01 -14.24 6.35
N GLY A 310 -21.71 -15.47 6.79
CA GLY A 310 -22.71 -16.53 6.98
C GLY A 310 -23.29 -17.10 5.68
N THR A 311 -22.68 -16.82 4.53
CA THR A 311 -23.13 -17.30 3.22
C THR A 311 -22.18 -18.34 2.68
N TYR A 312 -22.65 -19.41 2.05
CA TYR A 312 -21.77 -20.38 1.42
C TYR A 312 -21.28 -19.89 0.05
N ALA A 313 -20.05 -20.28 -0.32
CA ALA A 313 -19.53 -20.13 -1.67
C ALA A 313 -20.38 -20.91 -2.67
N LYS A 314 -20.42 -20.46 -3.92
CA LYS A 314 -21.15 -21.08 -5.02
C LYS A 314 -20.25 -21.44 -6.20
N ASP A 315 -20.59 -22.50 -6.91
CA ASP A 315 -19.99 -22.80 -8.20
C ASP A 315 -20.46 -21.82 -9.29
N ALA A 316 -19.90 -21.94 -10.49
CA ALA A 316 -20.25 -21.10 -11.64
C ALA A 316 -21.72 -21.24 -12.09
N LYS A 317 -22.44 -22.30 -11.66
CA LYS A 317 -23.87 -22.53 -11.92
C LYS A 317 -24.75 -22.02 -10.77
N GLY A 318 -24.15 -21.45 -9.72
CA GLY A 318 -24.85 -20.94 -8.54
C GLY A 318 -25.17 -22.01 -7.49
N LEU A 319 -24.68 -23.24 -7.65
CA LEU A 319 -24.86 -24.31 -6.66
C LEU A 319 -23.94 -24.09 -5.47
N THR A 320 -24.45 -24.31 -4.26
CA THR A 320 -23.69 -24.12 -3.02
C THR A 320 -22.56 -25.14 -2.89
N LEU A 321 -21.36 -24.68 -2.59
CA LEU A 321 -20.21 -25.50 -2.22
C LEU A 321 -20.09 -25.50 -0.70
N TYR A 322 -20.10 -26.67 -0.05
CA TYR A 322 -19.82 -26.71 1.39
C TYR A 322 -18.32 -26.53 1.66
N PRO A 323 -17.95 -25.78 2.71
CA PRO A 323 -16.56 -25.62 3.12
C PRO A 323 -15.97 -26.94 3.62
N LEU A 324 -14.64 -27.05 3.51
CA LEU A 324 -13.86 -28.18 4.02
C LEU A 324 -13.26 -27.89 5.40
N ASP A 325 -13.37 -28.86 6.31
CA ASP A 325 -12.65 -28.87 7.58
C ASP A 325 -11.18 -29.29 7.39
N ASP A 326 -10.44 -29.34 8.48
CA ASP A 326 -9.01 -29.71 8.52
C ASP A 326 -8.72 -31.17 8.18
N TYR A 327 -9.75 -32.01 8.11
CA TYR A 327 -9.68 -33.39 7.62
C TYR A 327 -10.17 -33.51 6.17
N ASN A 328 -10.42 -32.39 5.49
CA ASN A 328 -11.02 -32.29 4.17
C ASN A 328 -12.42 -32.92 4.08
N ASN A 329 -13.15 -32.99 5.19
CA ASN A 329 -14.57 -33.31 5.17
C ASN A 329 -15.36 -32.03 4.99
N GLU A 330 -16.48 -32.12 4.31
CA GLU A 330 -17.37 -30.99 4.19
C GLU A 330 -18.13 -30.74 5.50
N PHE A 331 -18.47 -29.48 5.77
CA PHE A 331 -19.24 -29.12 6.95
C PHE A 331 -20.22 -27.97 6.69
N THR A 332 -21.15 -27.78 7.62
CA THR A 332 -22.09 -26.65 7.61
C THR A 332 -21.99 -25.84 8.87
N ILE A 333 -22.39 -24.57 8.79
CA ILE A 333 -22.57 -23.74 9.99
C ILE A 333 -23.93 -24.00 10.61
N HIS A 334 -23.94 -24.19 11.93
CA HIS A 334 -25.17 -24.12 12.71
C HIS A 334 -25.63 -22.66 12.79
N GLN A 335 -26.43 -22.23 11.82
CA GLN A 335 -27.27 -21.04 11.96
C GLN A 335 -28.71 -21.51 12.17
N ASN A 336 -29.24 -21.24 13.36
CA ASN A 336 -30.48 -21.78 13.91
C ASN A 336 -31.80 -21.47 13.15
N SER A 337 -31.82 -21.13 11.85
CA SER A 337 -33.03 -20.54 11.25
C SER A 337 -33.25 -20.62 9.73
N LEU A 338 -32.45 -21.34 8.97
CA LEU A 338 -32.65 -21.43 7.51
C LEU A 338 -33.39 -22.76 7.21
N GLY A 339 -34.40 -22.76 6.32
CA GLY A 339 -35.22 -23.95 6.02
C GLY A 339 -34.53 -24.98 5.11
N ASP A 340 -35.12 -26.17 4.94
CA ASP A 340 -34.59 -27.30 4.14
C ASP A 340 -34.03 -26.85 2.77
N ASP A 341 -34.82 -26.07 2.04
CA ASP A 341 -34.53 -25.63 0.67
C ASP A 341 -33.36 -24.63 0.59
N LYS A 342 -33.04 -23.97 1.71
CA LYS A 342 -31.97 -22.97 1.82
C LYS A 342 -30.69 -23.53 2.41
N ASN A 343 -30.76 -24.62 3.17
CA ASN A 343 -29.61 -25.13 3.89
C ASN A 343 -28.74 -26.09 3.10
N TYR A 344 -29.36 -26.93 2.25
CA TYR A 344 -28.62 -28.05 1.67
C TYR A 344 -28.96 -28.38 0.21
N PRO A 345 -28.75 -27.48 -0.75
CA PRO A 345 -29.11 -27.72 -2.16
C PRO A 345 -28.31 -28.87 -2.81
N LEU A 346 -27.16 -29.26 -2.23
CA LEU A 346 -26.38 -30.43 -2.66
C LEU A 346 -26.58 -31.66 -1.75
N GLY A 347 -27.59 -31.66 -0.88
CA GLY A 347 -27.79 -32.68 0.16
C GLY A 347 -26.79 -32.54 1.31
N TYR A 348 -26.61 -33.59 2.10
CA TYR A 348 -25.76 -33.55 3.30
C TYR A 348 -24.27 -33.33 2.98
N PRO A 349 -23.50 -32.67 3.86
CA PRO A 349 -22.04 -32.65 3.77
C PRO A 349 -21.47 -34.07 3.75
N LEU A 350 -20.33 -34.24 3.09
CA LEU A 350 -19.68 -35.54 2.93
C LEU A 350 -18.32 -35.57 3.61
N THR A 351 -17.97 -36.73 4.17
CA THR A 351 -16.57 -37.04 4.48
C THR A 351 -15.77 -37.33 3.21
N HIS A 352 -14.44 -37.35 3.35
CA HIS A 352 -13.54 -37.71 2.25
C HIS A 352 -13.83 -39.10 1.65
N ASP A 353 -14.23 -40.07 2.49
CA ASP A 353 -14.61 -41.43 2.10
C ASP A 353 -16.10 -41.57 1.67
N ARG A 354 -16.76 -40.43 1.46
CA ARG A 354 -18.13 -40.26 0.92
C ARG A 354 -19.25 -40.72 1.85
N LEU A 355 -19.03 -40.74 3.15
CA LEU A 355 -20.12 -40.93 4.12
C LEU A 355 -20.86 -39.61 4.33
N TYR A 356 -22.18 -39.66 4.53
CA TYR A 356 -22.95 -38.48 4.85
C TYR A 356 -22.73 -38.05 6.30
N ILE A 357 -22.56 -36.74 6.48
CA ILE A 357 -22.54 -36.09 7.78
C ILE A 357 -23.92 -35.49 8.02
N ILE A 358 -24.63 -36.00 9.03
CA ILE A 358 -25.92 -35.47 9.45
C ILE A 358 -25.68 -34.39 10.50
N PRO A 359 -26.04 -33.13 10.22
CA PRO A 359 -25.88 -32.04 11.18
C PRO A 359 -26.69 -32.31 12.44
N ARG A 360 -26.19 -31.91 13.61
CA ARG A 360 -26.98 -31.90 14.85
C ARG A 360 -27.64 -30.55 15.11
N LEU A 361 -28.96 -30.50 15.10
CA LEU A 361 -29.74 -29.29 15.38
C LEU A 361 -30.57 -29.49 16.66
N ASN A 362 -30.41 -28.59 17.64
CA ASN A 362 -31.08 -28.67 18.95
C ASN A 362 -30.95 -30.06 19.59
N ASP A 363 -29.70 -30.53 19.65
CA ASP A 363 -29.31 -31.82 20.20
C ASP A 363 -29.82 -33.08 19.46
N LYS A 364 -30.49 -32.95 18.31
CA LYS A 364 -31.04 -34.06 17.51
C LYS A 364 -30.46 -34.11 16.08
N PRO A 365 -30.42 -35.28 15.42
CA PRO A 365 -30.03 -35.35 14.01
C PRO A 365 -31.01 -34.58 13.12
N TYR A 366 -30.48 -33.75 12.23
CA TYR A 366 -31.26 -33.00 11.24
C TYR A 366 -31.29 -33.76 9.92
N ILE A 367 -32.35 -34.56 9.73
CA ILE A 367 -32.55 -35.38 8.52
C ILE A 367 -33.35 -34.58 7.49
N LEU A 368 -32.70 -34.27 6.38
CA LEU A 368 -33.27 -33.62 5.20
C LEU A 368 -34.27 -34.56 4.52
N LYS A 369 -35.54 -34.14 4.48
CA LYS A 369 -36.61 -34.89 3.83
C LYS A 369 -36.46 -34.95 2.30
N SER A 370 -35.84 -33.92 1.73
CA SER A 370 -35.62 -33.75 0.29
C SER A 370 -34.33 -34.37 -0.22
N ALA A 371 -33.45 -34.88 0.65
CA ALA A 371 -32.16 -35.41 0.24
C ALA A 371 -32.29 -36.77 -0.46
N THR A 372 -31.40 -37.02 -1.42
CA THR A 372 -31.25 -38.32 -2.10
C THR A 372 -29.83 -38.86 -1.87
N PRO A 373 -29.67 -40.06 -1.27
CA PRO A 373 -30.72 -40.94 -0.77
C PRO A 373 -31.44 -40.33 0.45
N GLN A 374 -32.68 -40.74 0.66
CA GLN A 374 -33.36 -40.43 1.91
C GLN A 374 -32.66 -41.21 3.03
N LEU A 375 -32.20 -40.47 4.04
CA LEU A 375 -31.56 -41.03 5.22
C LEU A 375 -32.57 -41.06 6.37
N SER A 376 -32.35 -41.96 7.32
CA SER A 376 -33.13 -42.13 8.54
C SER A 376 -32.21 -42.17 9.75
N GLU A 377 -32.76 -42.09 10.97
CA GLU A 377 -31.96 -42.25 12.19
C GLU A 377 -31.27 -43.61 12.27
N HIS A 378 -31.80 -44.65 11.60
CA HIS A 378 -31.19 -45.99 11.54
C HIS A 378 -29.94 -46.07 10.65
N ASP A 379 -29.70 -45.04 9.83
CA ASP A 379 -28.51 -44.94 8.99
C ASP A 379 -27.33 -44.29 9.72
N ILE A 380 -27.60 -43.62 10.85
CA ILE A 380 -26.59 -43.05 11.72
C ILE A 380 -25.85 -44.19 12.42
N GLU A 381 -24.53 -44.19 12.27
CA GLU A 381 -23.66 -45.22 12.83
C GLU A 381 -22.90 -44.67 14.04
N TYR A 382 -22.42 -43.43 13.96
CA TYR A 382 -21.59 -42.82 15.00
C TYR A 382 -21.96 -41.35 15.24
N ALA A 383 -21.77 -40.89 16.47
CA ALA A 383 -21.63 -39.46 16.74
C ALA A 383 -20.25 -39.00 16.26
N LEU A 384 -20.21 -37.90 15.52
CA LEU A 384 -19.01 -37.28 14.99
C LEU A 384 -18.72 -36.01 15.79
N VAL A 385 -17.71 -36.07 16.65
CA VAL A 385 -17.22 -34.90 17.39
C VAL A 385 -16.16 -34.20 16.54
N ARG A 386 -16.46 -32.99 16.07
CA ARG A 386 -15.49 -32.14 15.35
C ARG A 386 -15.22 -30.88 16.15
N VAL A 387 -14.00 -30.37 16.05
CA VAL A 387 -13.64 -29.06 16.61
C VAL A 387 -13.77 -28.03 15.50
N LEU A 388 -14.89 -27.31 15.45
CA LEU A 388 -15.12 -26.23 14.49
C LEU A 388 -14.96 -24.88 15.20
N ASN A 389 -13.93 -24.11 14.83
CA ASN A 389 -13.61 -22.81 15.44
C ASN A 389 -13.51 -22.87 16.98
N GLY A 390 -12.88 -23.91 17.52
CA GLY A 390 -12.74 -24.10 18.97
C GLY A 390 -14.02 -24.52 19.70
N LYS A 391 -15.12 -24.77 18.99
CA LYS A 391 -16.34 -25.36 19.53
C LYS A 391 -16.49 -26.80 19.04
N PHE A 392 -16.91 -27.69 19.92
CA PHE A 392 -17.27 -29.04 19.53
C PHE A 392 -18.61 -29.03 18.80
N SER A 393 -18.63 -29.38 17.51
CA SER A 393 -19.85 -29.79 16.83
C SER A 393 -20.00 -31.29 17.00
N ASN A 394 -21.17 -31.72 17.47
CA ASN A 394 -21.48 -33.13 17.66
C ASN A 394 -22.39 -33.57 16.52
N ASP A 395 -21.88 -33.68 15.30
CA ASP A 395 -22.67 -34.16 14.17
C ASP A 395 -22.82 -35.68 14.24
N TYR A 396 -23.41 -36.28 13.20
CA TYR A 396 -23.51 -37.74 13.08
C TYR A 396 -22.95 -38.20 11.75
N LEU A 397 -22.37 -39.40 11.75
CA LEU A 397 -21.85 -40.05 10.55
C LEU A 397 -22.75 -41.22 10.19
N THR A 398 -23.07 -41.36 8.90
CA THR A 398 -23.89 -42.49 8.44
C THR A 398 -23.05 -43.63 7.89
N LYS A 399 -23.56 -44.86 7.95
CA LYS A 399 -23.00 -46.03 7.22
C LYS A 399 -23.19 -45.97 5.70
N VAL A 400 -24.09 -45.10 5.23
CA VAL A 400 -24.46 -44.97 3.82
C VAL A 400 -23.45 -44.09 3.09
N LYS A 401 -22.86 -44.63 2.02
CA LYS A 401 -22.00 -43.88 1.12
C LYS A 401 -22.80 -43.15 0.05
N SER A 402 -22.40 -41.93 -0.29
CA SER A 402 -22.96 -41.22 -1.44
C SER A 402 -22.61 -41.95 -2.75
N GLN A 403 -23.65 -42.31 -3.49
CA GLN A 403 -23.55 -42.82 -4.86
C GLN A 403 -23.79 -41.74 -5.91
N THR A 404 -24.42 -40.64 -5.50
CA THR A 404 -24.93 -39.58 -6.38
C THR A 404 -24.02 -38.35 -6.41
N ARG A 405 -23.21 -38.15 -5.36
CA ARG A 405 -22.31 -37.01 -5.25
C ARG A 405 -20.90 -37.44 -4.88
N HIS A 406 -19.93 -36.81 -5.52
CA HIS A 406 -18.54 -36.89 -5.08
C HIS A 406 -18.28 -35.80 -4.04
N ALA A 407 -17.49 -36.12 -3.01
CA ALA A 407 -16.86 -35.08 -2.20
C ALA A 407 -16.03 -34.15 -3.11
N ARG A 408 -15.96 -32.85 -2.79
CA ARG A 408 -15.20 -31.87 -3.59
C ARG A 408 -13.77 -32.39 -3.83
N LYS A 409 -13.37 -32.50 -5.12
CA LYS A 409 -12.25 -33.33 -5.60
C LYS A 409 -10.83 -32.80 -5.29
N ASN A 410 -10.65 -31.80 -4.44
CA ASN A 410 -9.36 -31.09 -4.28
C ASN A 410 -8.66 -31.30 -2.92
N ALA A 411 -8.71 -32.53 -2.37
CA ALA A 411 -8.04 -32.90 -1.12
C ALA A 411 -6.80 -33.80 -1.28
N THR A 412 -6.33 -34.01 -2.51
CA THR A 412 -5.16 -34.88 -2.76
C THR A 412 -3.88 -34.06 -2.65
N ASN A 413 -3.32 -33.94 -1.44
CA ASN A 413 -1.86 -33.85 -1.13
C ASN A 413 -1.55 -33.44 0.33
N LEU A 414 -2.43 -33.69 1.31
CA LEU A 414 -2.07 -33.53 2.74
C LEU A 414 -2.05 -34.90 3.42
N ASN A 415 -0.84 -35.44 3.50
CA ASN A 415 -0.35 -36.44 4.46
C ASN A 415 -1.13 -37.77 4.58
N THR A 416 -0.67 -38.79 3.86
CA THR A 416 -1.10 -40.21 3.95
C THR A 416 -0.83 -40.89 5.31
N ASN A 417 -0.29 -40.17 6.30
CA ASN A 417 0.10 -40.74 7.60
C ASN A 417 -1.02 -40.79 8.66
N TYR A 418 -2.22 -40.27 8.38
CA TYR A 418 -3.27 -40.12 9.40
C TYR A 418 -4.31 -41.25 9.50
N GLN A 419 -4.32 -42.23 8.58
CA GLN A 419 -5.25 -43.36 8.67
C GLN A 419 -5.01 -44.27 9.89
N ALA A 420 -3.92 -44.10 10.63
CA ALA A 420 -3.58 -44.94 11.77
C ALA A 420 -4.18 -44.51 13.13
N ASN A 421 -4.70 -43.28 13.27
CA ASN A 421 -5.08 -42.74 14.59
C ASN A 421 -6.60 -42.47 14.78
N LEU A 422 -7.46 -42.89 13.86
CA LEU A 422 -8.92 -42.66 13.96
C LEU A 422 -9.69 -43.73 14.75
N PHE A 423 -9.03 -44.74 15.35
CA PHE A 423 -9.70 -45.65 16.29
C PHE A 423 -8.74 -46.01 17.42
N PRO A 424 -8.98 -45.49 18.64
CA PRO A 424 -9.72 -46.33 19.56
C PRO A 424 -10.76 -45.56 20.42
N TYR A 425 -11.83 -46.27 20.80
CA TYR A 425 -12.92 -45.90 21.73
C TYR A 425 -14.03 -44.98 21.17
N VAL A 426 -15.33 -45.27 21.31
CA VAL A 426 -16.07 -46.03 22.34
C VAL A 426 -17.07 -46.98 21.67
N GLN A 427 -17.01 -48.28 21.95
CA GLN A 427 -18.18 -49.15 21.73
C GLN A 427 -19.28 -48.70 22.70
N SER A 428 -20.43 -48.33 22.15
CA SER A 428 -21.61 -47.94 22.91
C SER A 428 -21.95 -49.01 23.95
N SER A 429 -21.89 -48.65 25.23
CA SER A 429 -22.61 -49.36 26.27
C SER A 429 -24.10 -49.27 25.93
N SER A 430 -24.73 -50.43 25.78
CA SER A 430 -26.16 -50.57 25.56
C SER A 430 -26.95 -49.91 26.68
N VAL A 431 -27.95 -49.12 26.29
CA VAL A 431 -29.01 -48.62 27.17
C VAL A 431 -29.73 -49.83 27.77
N GLY A 432 -29.74 -49.92 29.09
CA GLY A 432 -30.04 -51.15 29.82
C GLY A 432 -31.52 -51.52 29.95
N SER A 433 -31.73 -52.78 30.34
CA SER A 433 -32.82 -53.20 31.23
C SER A 433 -32.30 -54.19 32.26
N THR A 434 -32.53 -53.85 33.53
CA THR A 434 -32.66 -54.70 34.74
C THR A 434 -31.52 -55.64 35.16
N GLY A 435 -30.94 -55.30 36.33
CA GLY A 435 -30.73 -56.25 37.43
C GLY A 435 -29.38 -56.98 37.49
N GLY A 436 -28.63 -56.77 38.58
CA GLY A 436 -27.56 -57.69 38.99
C GLY A 436 -26.31 -56.99 39.49
N ILE A 437 -26.07 -57.06 40.79
CA ILE A 437 -24.81 -56.70 41.44
C ILE A 437 -23.74 -57.73 41.03
N ALA A 438 -22.63 -57.29 40.45
CA ALA A 438 -21.36 -58.00 40.52
C ALA A 438 -20.18 -57.01 40.32
N ASN A 439 -19.36 -56.90 41.37
CA ASN A 439 -17.99 -56.41 41.30
C ASN A 439 -17.18 -57.23 40.31
N LEU A 440 -16.38 -56.60 39.44
CA LEU A 440 -15.12 -57.16 38.90
C LEU A 440 -14.32 -56.11 38.11
N GLY A 441 -13.03 -55.97 38.48
CA GLY A 441 -11.94 -55.70 37.54
C GLY A 441 -11.48 -54.26 37.36
N THR A 442 -10.57 -53.79 38.21
CA THR A 442 -9.67 -52.67 37.87
C THR A 442 -8.72 -53.12 36.75
N SER A 443 -8.86 -52.59 35.54
CA SER A 443 -7.86 -52.81 34.47
C SER A 443 -6.62 -51.98 34.74
N THR A 444 -5.49 -52.65 34.96
CA THR A 444 -4.15 -52.04 35.03
C THR A 444 -3.76 -51.45 33.68
N VAL A 445 -3.66 -50.12 33.63
CA VAL A 445 -3.01 -49.39 32.54
C VAL A 445 -1.49 -49.67 32.62
N ASP A 446 -0.91 -50.05 31.49
CA ASP A 446 0.52 -50.38 31.36
C ASP A 446 1.40 -49.17 31.72
N LYS A 447 2.22 -49.34 32.77
CA LYS A 447 3.16 -48.32 33.30
C LYS A 447 4.19 -47.85 32.26
N ARG A 448 4.44 -48.61 31.18
CA ARG A 448 5.36 -48.19 30.11
C ARG A 448 4.82 -47.02 29.28
N THR A 449 3.50 -46.90 29.15
CA THR A 449 2.88 -45.82 28.38
C THR A 449 2.96 -44.50 29.13
N GLN A 450 2.77 -44.49 30.45
CA GLN A 450 2.92 -43.28 31.27
C GLN A 450 4.37 -42.77 31.36
N GLN A 451 5.36 -43.68 31.32
CA GLN A 451 6.77 -43.29 31.33
C GLN A 451 7.21 -42.61 30.02
N MET A 452 6.68 -43.00 28.86
CA MET A 452 7.01 -42.33 27.59
C MET A 452 6.45 -40.90 27.50
N TYR A 453 5.25 -40.64 28.05
CA TYR A 453 4.70 -39.28 28.09
C TYR A 453 5.47 -38.36 29.05
N ALA A 454 5.93 -38.87 30.19
CA ALA A 454 6.71 -38.08 31.15
C ALA A 454 8.09 -37.67 30.59
N VAL A 455 8.76 -38.57 29.85
CA VAL A 455 10.07 -38.27 29.23
C VAL A 455 9.94 -37.27 28.08
N GLY A 456 8.88 -37.37 27.25
CA GLY A 456 8.64 -36.42 26.16
C GLY A 456 8.38 -34.98 26.63
N VAL A 457 7.66 -34.80 27.74
CA VAL A 457 7.38 -33.47 28.32
C VAL A 457 8.65 -32.87 28.93
N LEU A 458 9.49 -33.66 29.61
CA LEU A 458 10.74 -33.18 30.21
C LEU A 458 11.77 -32.73 29.18
N VAL A 459 11.90 -33.45 28.06
CA VAL A 459 12.81 -33.08 26.96
C VAL A 459 12.37 -31.77 26.29
N SER A 460 11.06 -31.55 26.17
CA SER A 460 10.50 -30.35 25.54
C SER A 460 10.73 -29.09 26.39
N VAL A 461 10.58 -29.19 27.72
CA VAL A 461 10.82 -28.07 28.64
C VAL A 461 12.32 -27.73 28.73
N ALA A 462 13.21 -28.74 28.68
CA ALA A 462 14.65 -28.52 28.65
C ALA A 462 15.11 -27.80 27.38
N PHE A 463 14.53 -28.13 26.21
CA PHE A 463 14.87 -27.47 24.94
C PHE A 463 14.44 -26.00 24.92
N ILE A 464 13.29 -25.68 25.52
CA ILE A 464 12.79 -24.30 25.63
C ILE A 464 13.68 -23.47 26.58
N MET A 465 14.16 -24.04 27.70
CA MET A 465 15.09 -23.33 28.59
C MET A 465 16.46 -23.06 27.95
N ILE A 466 16.99 -23.98 27.13
CA ILE A 466 18.27 -23.79 26.43
C ILE A 466 18.19 -22.65 25.39
N ILE A 467 17.05 -22.51 24.71
CA ILE A 467 16.82 -21.42 23.75
C ILE A 467 16.69 -20.05 24.46
N ILE A 468 16.14 -20.02 25.66
CA ILE A 468 16.02 -18.79 26.46
C ILE A 468 17.37 -18.38 27.05
N MET A 469 18.23 -19.33 27.44
CA MET A 469 19.56 -19.04 27.99
C MET A 469 20.61 -18.63 26.96
N THR A 470 20.38 -18.87 25.67
CA THR A 470 21.30 -18.49 24.58
C THR A 470 20.96 -17.15 23.92
N ARG A 471 19.96 -16.42 24.44
CA ARG A 471 19.52 -15.10 23.95
C ARG A 471 19.70 -13.95 24.94
N HIS A 472 20.40 -14.18 26.05
CA HIS A 472 21.07 -13.13 26.83
C HIS A 472 22.59 -13.19 26.57
#